data_AF-A0A9D2KT63-F1
#
_entry.id   AF-A0A9D2KT63-F1
#
_cell.length_a   1.000
_cell.length_b   1.000
_cell.length_c   1.000
_cell.angle_alpha   90.00
_cell.angle_beta   90.00
_cell.angle_gamma   90.00
#
_symmetry.space_group_name_H-M   'P 1'
#
loop_
_entity.id
_entity.type
_entity.pdbx_description
1 polymer ?
#
loop_
_entity_poly.entity_id
_entity_poly.type
_entity_poly.pdbx_seq_one_letter_code
_entity_poly.pdbx_strand_id
1 'polypeptide(L)' 'NIRARLTHHDGTNYVLYRVAKSREDAERIADKIYNLEIDEKGFRKLTRSLYPYVADVYGWKVRGRRPA' A
#
# COMPACT_ATOMS: atom_id res chain seq x y z
N ASN A 1 4.07 2.44 7.00
CA ASN A 1 3.13 2.22 5.87
C ASN A 1 1.90 3.08 6.11
N ILE A 2 1.26 3.57 5.04
CA ILE A 2 0.01 4.32 5.13
C ILE A 2 -1.14 3.34 5.26
N ARG A 3 -1.99 3.53 6.27
CA ARG A 3 -3.14 2.68 6.56
C ARG A 3 -4.33 3.54 6.95
N ALA A 4 -5.53 3.05 6.70
CA ALA A 4 -6.77 3.67 7.16
C ALA A 4 -7.71 2.61 7.74
N ARG A 5 -8.51 3.03 8.73
CA ARG A 5 -9.69 2.30 9.19
C ARG A 5 -10.89 3.10 8.74
N LEU A 6 -11.73 2.51 7.90
CA LEU A 6 -12.87 3.17 7.28
C LEU A 6 -14.14 2.51 7.80
N THR A 7 -15.11 3.31 8.25
CA THR A 7 -16.43 2.82 8.63
C THR A 7 -17.37 3.05 7.46
N HIS A 8 -18.00 1.98 6.99
CA HIS A 8 -18.95 1.98 5.89
C HIS A 8 -20.17 1.15 6.29
N HIS A 9 -21.27 1.22 5.54
CA HIS A 9 -22.52 0.55 5.91
C HIS A 9 -22.40 -0.98 5.94
N ASP A 10 -21.41 -1.52 5.24
CA ASP A 10 -21.04 -2.94 5.21
C ASP A 10 -20.05 -3.35 6.32
N GLY A 11 -19.62 -2.41 7.17
CA GLY A 11 -18.79 -2.68 8.33
C GLY A 11 -17.52 -1.82 8.41
N THR A 12 -16.50 -2.38 9.04
CA THR A 12 -15.21 -1.71 9.24
C THR A 12 -14.17 -2.28 8.29
N ASN A 13 -13.70 -1.43 7.38
CA ASN A 13 -12.69 -1.76 6.39
C ASN A 13 -11.30 -1.34 6.87
N TYR A 14 -10.32 -2.24 6.77
CA TYR A 14 -8.91 -1.99 7.10
C TYR A 14 -8.11 -1.92 5.79
N VAL A 15 -7.65 -0.73 5.43
CA VAL A 15 -7.00 -0.48 4.14
C VAL A 15 -5.50 -0.26 4.31
N LEU A 16 -4.71 -0.92 3.45
CA LEU A 16 -3.26 -0.71 3.32
C LEU A 16 -2.96 -0.11 1.95
N TYR A 17 -2.47 1.13 1.92
CA TYR A 17 -2.13 1.82 0.67
C TYR A 17 -0.67 1.51 0.25
N ARG A 18 -0.49 1.15 -1.01
CA ARG A 18 0.79 0.73 -1.61
C ARG A 18 0.91 1.22 -3.06
N VAL A 19 2.12 1.17 -3.59
CA VAL A 19 2.45 1.61 -4.96
C VAL A 19 2.84 0.40 -5.80
N ALA A 20 2.08 0.12 -6.86
CA ALA A 20 2.45 -0.83 -7.91
C ALA A 20 3.45 -0.20 -8.89
N LYS A 21 4.12 -1.02 -9.71
CA LYS A 21 5.09 -0.54 -10.70
C LYS A 21 4.40 0.09 -11.93
N SER A 22 3.32 -0.53 -12.38
CA SER A 22 2.47 -0.06 -13.47
C SER A 22 1.00 -0.37 -13.18
N ARG A 23 0.11 0.04 -14.09
CA ARG A 23 -1.32 -0.27 -14.01
C ARG A 23 -1.58 -1.77 -14.20
N GLU A 24 -0.90 -2.38 -15.16
CA GLU A 24 -1.02 -3.81 -15.48
C GLU A 24 -0.58 -4.66 -14.29
N ASP A 25 0.51 -4.27 -13.60
CA ASP A 25 0.92 -4.91 -12.36
C ASP A 25 -0.11 -4.75 -11.25
N ALA A 26 -0.77 -3.59 -11.15
CA ALA A 26 -1.81 -3.35 -10.16
C ALA A 26 -3.04 -4.25 -10.41
N GLU A 27 -3.48 -4.37 -11.66
CA GLU A 27 -4.60 -5.21 -12.08
C GLU A 27 -4.30 -6.68 -11.77
N ARG A 28 -3.11 -7.19 -12.15
CA ARG A 28 -2.69 -8.56 -11.83
C ARG A 28 -2.61 -8.82 -10.32
N ILE A 29 -2.16 -7.86 -9.53
CA ILE A 29 -2.14 -7.99 -8.07
C ILE A 29 -3.57 -8.01 -7.51
N ALA A 30 -4.48 -7.18 -8.05
CA ALA A 30 -5.88 -7.16 -7.65
C ALA A 30 -6.56 -8.49 -7.94
N ASP A 31 -6.33 -9.09 -9.11
CA ASP A 31 -6.85 -10.42 -9.45
C ASP A 31 -6.38 -11.50 -8.46
N LYS A 32 -5.11 -11.44 -8.04
CA LYS A 32 -4.58 -12.36 -7.03
C LYS A 32 -5.24 -12.20 -5.66
N ILE A 33 -5.54 -10.96 -5.28
CA ILE A 33 -6.26 -10.68 -4.02
C ILE A 33 -7.69 -11.20 -4.12
N TYR A 34 -8.38 -10.91 -5.23
CA TYR A 34 -9.76 -11.35 -5.48
C TYR A 34 -9.90 -12.87 -5.43
N ASN A 35 -8.95 -13.59 -6.05
CA ASN A 35 -8.92 -15.05 -6.08
C ASN A 35 -8.26 -15.69 -4.84
N LEU A 36 -7.97 -14.91 -3.78
CA LEU A 36 -7.36 -15.39 -2.53
C LEU A 36 -6.00 -16.09 -2.71
N GLU A 37 -5.25 -15.75 -3.77
CA GLU A 37 -3.96 -16.37 -4.10
C GLU A 37 -2.76 -15.74 -3.39
N ILE A 38 -2.96 -14.60 -2.73
CA ILE A 38 -1.89 -13.84 -2.11
C ILE A 38 -2.28 -13.28 -0.75
N ASP A 39 -1.37 -13.39 0.21
CA ASP A 39 -1.50 -12.82 1.54
C ASP A 39 -0.89 -11.42 1.62
N GLU A 40 -1.04 -10.73 2.77
CA GLU A 40 -0.47 -9.39 2.94
C GLU A 40 1.07 -9.40 2.75
N LYS A 41 1.76 -10.47 3.16
CA LYS A 41 3.22 -10.59 3.02
C LYS A 41 3.62 -10.64 1.55
N GLY A 42 2.95 -11.45 0.74
CA GLY A 42 3.13 -11.52 -0.71
C GLY A 42 2.79 -10.19 -1.37
N PHE A 43 1.65 -9.59 -1.04
CA PHE A 43 1.24 -8.28 -1.54
C PHE A 43 2.30 -7.20 -1.28
N ARG A 44 2.90 -7.20 -0.07
CA ARG A 44 3.97 -6.28 0.29
C ARG A 44 5.29 -6.51 -0.46
N LYS A 45 5.56 -7.73 -0.93
CA LYS A 45 6.72 -8.02 -1.79
C LYS A 45 6.52 -7.52 -3.22
N LEU A 46 5.28 -7.57 -3.73
CA LEU A 46 4.94 -7.14 -5.08
C LEU A 46 4.72 -5.62 -5.21
N THR A 47 4.62 -4.91 -4.09
CA THR A 47 4.35 -3.47 -4.06
C THR A 47 5.38 -2.70 -3.25
N ARG A 48 5.49 -1.39 -3.46
CA ARG A 48 6.33 -0.48 -2.66
C ARG A 48 5.49 0.27 -1.62
N SER A 49 6.13 0.76 -0.57
CA SER A 49 5.45 1.61 0.41
C SER A 49 5.06 2.94 -0.19
N LEU A 50 3.83 3.39 0.07
CA LEU A 50 3.41 4.76 -0.24
C LEU A 50 4.00 5.80 0.72
N TYR A 51 4.44 5.36 1.91
CA TYR A 51 4.88 6.24 3.00
C TYR A 51 5.94 7.28 2.59
N PRO A 52 7.01 6.94 1.84
CA PRO A 52 8.03 7.92 1.48
C PRO A 52 7.49 9.10 0.65
N TYR A 53 6.52 8.86 -0.24
CA TYR A 53 5.91 9.90 -1.06
C TYR A 53 5.02 10.83 -0.22
N VAL A 54 4.23 10.26 0.69
CA VAL A 54 3.41 11.06 1.63
C VAL A 54 4.29 11.85 2.57
N ALA A 55 5.36 11.24 3.08
CA ALA A 55 6.30 11.91 3.97
C ALA A 55 6.98 13.11 3.31
N ASP A 56 7.28 13.03 2.01
CA ASP A 56 7.85 14.13 1.22
C ASP A 56 6.90 15.34 1.16
N VAL A 57 5.60 15.10 0.92
CA VAL A 57 4.57 16.15 0.85
C VAL A 57 4.33 16.82 2.20
N TYR A 58 4.29 16.04 3.29
CA TYR A 58 3.94 16.55 4.63
C TYR A 58 5.15 16.80 5.55
N GLY A 59 6.38 16.64 5.05
CA GLY A 59 7.60 16.83 5.84
C GLY A 59 7.82 15.80 6.97
N TRP A 60 7.28 14.58 6.84
CA TRP A 60 7.45 13.54 7.86
C TRP A 60 8.83 12.88 7.78
N LYS A 61 9.36 12.43 8.93
CA LYS A 61 10.66 11.74 8.99
C LYS A 61 10.59 10.35 8.36
N VAL A 62 11.39 10.12 7.33
CA VAL A 62 11.60 8.79 6.76
C VAL A 62 12.82 8.14 7.42
N ARG A 63 12.63 7.06 8.18
CA ARG A 63 13.76 6.28 8.71
C ARG A 63 14.59 5.72 7.55
N GLY A 64 15.90 6.01 7.55
CA GLY A 64 16.87 5.43 6.60
C GLY A 64 17.15 6.25 5.33
N ARG A 65 16.55 7.43 5.16
CA ARG A 65 16.96 8.38 4.11
C ARG A 65 18.01 9.32 4.73
N ARG A 66 19.27 9.29 4.25
CA ARG A 66 20.20 10.40 4.54
C ARG A 66 19.67 11.65 3.83
N PRO A 67 19.76 12.85 4.43
CA PRO A 67 19.54 14.08 3.68
C PRO A 67 20.50 14.12 2.49
N ALA A 68 20.00 14.56 1.34
CA ALA A 68 20.82 14.85 0.17
C ALA A 68 21.74 16.04 0.43
#